data_AF-A0A3M1Z1K5-F1
#
_entry.id   AF-A0A3M1Z1K5-F1
#
_cell.length_a   1.000
_cell.length_b   1.000
_cell.length_c   1.000
_cell.angle_alpha   90.00
_cell.angle_beta   90.00
_cell.angle_gamma   90.00
#
_symmetry.space_group_name_H-M   'P 1'
#
loop_
_entity.id
_entity.type
_entity.pdbx_description
1 polymer ?
#
loop_
_entity_poly.entity_id
_entity_poly.type
_entity_poly.pdbx_seq_one_letter_code
_entity_poly.pdbx_strand_id
1 'polypeptide(L)'
;MARSRRDHIEAKVLFLNQSKKKKGNQVTAEYRALSWRVFRIFYRKNRAETTRFSNCFLFKIKTKICLIMKYLIAFLLVFTTLSMQAQDETIFGQATRKGGFGGPLFEFNAPGNTSNASAGGGGAVILDDFFFGGYGIGTVSFSDYFPPDRPDLVLRKMDLGHGGLWFGYTPLQNKAIHPFSALRIGWGEVKYRAVTNGGLPGEQIERVEDRLFAITPEVGIELNFFSFFRVAATANYRFVSGIDDTRFGVDNDLLSEFGFGLTLRFGGFGSYWMKD
;
A
#
# COMPACT_ATOMS: atom_id res chain seq x y z
N MET A 1 91.15 -20.76 -20.88
CA MET A 1 90.80 -19.60 -20.03
C MET A 1 89.38 -19.00 -20.28
N ALA A 2 88.59 -19.50 -21.23
CA ALA A 2 87.29 -18.88 -21.61
C ALA A 2 86.01 -19.53 -21.01
N ARG A 3 86.11 -20.69 -20.34
CA ARG A 3 84.96 -21.37 -19.70
C ARG A 3 84.63 -20.80 -18.31
N SER A 4 85.64 -20.54 -17.49
CA SER A 4 85.49 -20.04 -16.11
C SER A 4 84.85 -18.64 -15.99
N ARG A 5 84.96 -17.76 -17.00
CA ARG A 5 84.28 -16.45 -16.99
C ARG A 5 82.80 -16.52 -17.37
N ARG A 6 82.35 -17.58 -18.06
CA ARG A 6 80.96 -17.72 -18.52
C ARG A 6 80.05 -18.19 -17.38
N ASP A 7 80.52 -19.15 -16.60
CA ASP A 7 79.80 -19.71 -15.44
C ASP A 7 79.63 -18.66 -14.31
N HIS A 8 80.60 -17.74 -14.17
CA HIS A 8 80.54 -16.68 -13.17
C HIS A 8 79.55 -15.56 -13.52
N ILE A 9 79.24 -15.36 -14.82
CA ILE A 9 78.25 -14.38 -15.29
C ILE A 9 76.84 -14.96 -15.17
N GLU A 10 76.62 -16.23 -15.53
CA GLU A 10 75.30 -16.87 -15.40
C GLU A 10 74.82 -16.98 -13.95
N ALA A 11 75.73 -17.30 -13.01
CA ALA A 11 75.41 -17.31 -11.58
C ALA A 11 74.98 -15.93 -11.05
N LYS A 12 75.61 -14.85 -11.54
CA LYS A 12 75.29 -13.47 -11.14
C LYS A 12 73.95 -13.00 -11.69
N VAL A 13 73.58 -13.43 -12.90
CA VAL A 13 72.29 -13.12 -13.54
C VAL A 13 71.14 -13.84 -12.83
N LEU A 14 71.32 -15.11 -12.44
CA LEU A 14 70.33 -15.87 -11.67
C LEU A 14 70.09 -15.25 -10.28
N PHE A 15 71.14 -14.82 -9.59
CA PHE A 15 71.02 -14.18 -8.27
C PHE A 15 70.29 -12.83 -8.33
N LEU A 16 70.56 -12.03 -9.38
CA LEU A 16 69.88 -10.76 -9.61
C LEU A 16 68.40 -10.93 -9.94
N ASN A 17 68.04 -11.97 -10.71
CA ASN A 17 66.63 -12.27 -11.03
C ASN A 17 65.85 -12.77 -9.81
N GLN A 18 66.45 -13.60 -8.94
CA GLN A 18 65.79 -14.02 -7.70
C GLN A 18 65.61 -12.87 -6.70
N SER A 19 66.58 -11.96 -6.61
CA SER A 19 66.49 -10.75 -5.78
C SER A 19 65.38 -9.80 -6.26
N LYS A 20 65.25 -9.59 -7.57
CA LYS A 20 64.16 -8.78 -8.16
C LYS A 20 62.78 -9.41 -7.92
N LYS A 21 62.65 -10.73 -8.04
CA LYS A 21 61.38 -11.44 -7.80
C LYS A 21 60.93 -11.39 -6.33
N LYS A 22 61.87 -11.49 -5.38
CA LYS A 22 61.58 -11.30 -3.94
C LYS A 22 61.12 -9.88 -3.61
N LYS A 23 61.80 -8.85 -4.13
CA LYS A 23 61.38 -7.45 -3.93
C LYS A 23 60.02 -7.14 -4.55
N GLY A 24 59.72 -7.66 -5.75
CA GLY A 24 58.40 -7.48 -6.38
C GLY A 24 57.23 -8.10 -5.59
N ASN A 25 57.44 -9.28 -5.00
CA ASN A 25 56.44 -9.94 -4.15
C ASN A 25 56.23 -9.23 -2.80
N GLN A 26 57.28 -8.61 -2.25
CA GLN A 26 57.19 -7.89 -0.98
C GLN A 26 56.44 -6.56 -1.15
N VAL A 27 56.70 -5.83 -2.24
CA VAL A 27 55.98 -4.59 -2.60
C VAL A 27 54.50 -4.88 -2.86
N THR A 28 54.16 -5.95 -3.61
CA THR A 28 52.75 -6.31 -3.86
C THR A 28 51.99 -6.75 -2.61
N ALA A 29 52.66 -7.35 -1.62
CA ALA A 29 52.07 -7.68 -0.33
C ALA A 29 51.78 -6.43 0.52
N GLU A 30 52.68 -5.46 0.54
CA GLU A 30 52.49 -4.19 1.27
C GLU A 30 51.37 -3.34 0.66
N TYR A 31 51.28 -3.25 -0.67
CA TYR A 31 50.17 -2.56 -1.34
C TYR A 31 48.80 -3.20 -1.07
N ARG A 32 48.73 -4.55 -1.01
CA ARG A 32 47.50 -5.26 -0.62
C ARG A 32 47.13 -5.05 0.84
N ALA A 33 48.10 -4.98 1.74
CA ALA A 33 47.86 -4.71 3.16
C ALA A 33 47.40 -3.26 3.38
N LEU A 34 47.95 -2.30 2.63
CA LEU A 34 47.56 -0.90 2.69
C LEU A 34 46.15 -0.68 2.10
N SER A 35 45.82 -1.32 0.96
CA SER A 35 44.47 -1.22 0.38
C SER A 35 43.40 -1.83 1.29
N TRP A 36 43.70 -2.95 1.97
CA TRP A 36 42.81 -3.54 2.96
C TRP A 36 42.61 -2.66 4.20
N ARG A 37 43.64 -1.95 4.66
CA ARG A 37 43.52 -1.00 5.78
C ARG A 37 42.67 0.22 5.40
N VAL A 38 42.88 0.79 4.22
CA VAL A 38 42.10 1.94 3.72
C VAL A 38 40.65 1.53 3.48
N PHE A 39 40.40 0.36 2.88
CA PHE A 39 39.04 -0.18 2.69
C PHE A 39 38.33 -0.40 4.02
N ARG A 40 39.02 -0.93 5.05
CA ARG A 40 38.43 -1.16 6.38
C ARG A 40 38.09 0.14 7.11
N ILE A 41 38.87 1.21 6.92
CA ILE A 41 38.59 2.55 7.48
C ILE A 41 37.40 3.18 6.75
N PHE A 42 37.37 3.12 5.41
CA PHE A 42 36.28 3.66 4.60
C PHE A 42 34.94 2.95 4.90
N TYR A 43 34.95 1.63 5.03
CA TYR A 43 33.76 0.84 5.36
C TYR A 43 33.24 1.09 6.78
N ARG A 44 34.14 1.27 7.77
CA ARG A 44 33.75 1.63 9.14
C ARG A 44 33.14 3.03 9.24
N LYS A 45 33.68 4.01 8.51
CA LYS A 45 33.17 5.38 8.52
C LYS A 45 31.79 5.48 7.87
N ASN A 46 31.59 4.80 6.74
CA ASN A 46 30.28 4.76 6.05
C ASN A 46 29.19 4.06 6.87
N ARG A 47 29.52 3.01 7.64
CA ARG A 47 28.55 2.28 8.49
C ARG A 47 28.07 3.11 9.68
N ALA A 48 28.90 4.01 10.20
CA ALA A 48 28.56 4.87 11.34
C ALA A 48 27.69 6.08 10.93
N GLU A 49 27.87 6.59 9.71
CA GLU A 49 27.05 7.69 9.18
C GLU A 49 25.66 7.21 8.74
N THR A 50 25.55 6.01 8.16
CA THR A 50 24.25 5.40 7.80
C THR A 50 23.37 5.11 9.02
N THR A 51 23.92 4.56 10.11
CA THR A 51 23.14 4.30 11.33
C THR A 51 22.63 5.57 12.02
N ARG A 52 23.38 6.67 11.94
CA ARG A 52 22.98 7.96 12.54
C ARG A 52 21.89 8.68 11.73
N PHE A 53 21.91 8.56 10.40
CA PHE A 53 20.87 9.09 9.51
C PHE A 53 19.57 8.29 9.61
N SER A 54 19.64 6.95 9.63
CA SER A 54 18.47 6.08 9.78
C SER A 54 17.73 6.33 11.10
N ASN A 55 18.46 6.47 12.22
CA ASN A 55 17.83 6.71 13.53
C ASN A 55 17.19 8.09 13.66
N CYS A 56 17.73 9.13 13.00
CA CYS A 56 17.16 10.48 13.02
C CYS A 56 15.92 10.60 12.11
N PHE A 57 15.92 9.90 10.97
CA PHE A 57 14.79 9.85 10.05
C PHE A 57 13.62 9.02 10.62
N LEU A 58 13.92 7.84 11.18
CA LEU A 58 12.94 7.00 11.87
C LEU A 58 12.33 7.69 13.11
N PHE A 59 13.12 8.49 13.83
CA PHE A 59 12.62 9.27 14.97
C PHE A 59 11.65 10.38 14.51
N LYS A 60 11.97 11.14 13.46
CA LYS A 60 11.08 12.19 12.94
C LYS A 60 9.76 11.63 12.38
N ILE A 61 9.79 10.45 11.75
CA ILE A 61 8.59 9.78 11.23
C ILE A 61 7.72 9.24 12.36
N LYS A 62 8.31 8.56 13.37
CA LYS A 62 7.57 8.09 14.55
C LYS A 62 6.88 9.24 15.29
N THR A 63 7.53 10.40 15.42
CA THR A 63 6.94 11.56 16.10
C THR A 63 5.77 12.17 15.32
N LYS A 64 5.84 12.21 13.98
CA LYS A 64 4.73 12.70 13.14
C LYS A 64 3.54 11.73 13.11
N ILE A 65 3.79 10.42 13.02
CA ILE A 65 2.75 9.38 13.10
C ILE A 65 2.07 9.42 14.47
N CYS A 66 2.83 9.57 15.55
CA CYS A 66 2.29 9.67 16.90
C CYS A 66 1.44 10.95 17.10
N LEU A 67 1.80 12.06 16.44
CA LEU A 67 1.01 13.29 16.42
C LEU A 67 -0.31 13.09 15.65
N ILE A 68 -0.26 12.53 14.44
CA ILE A 68 -1.47 12.26 13.63
C ILE A 68 -2.41 11.30 14.36
N MET A 69 -1.88 10.25 14.98
CA MET A 69 -2.66 9.29 15.76
C MET A 69 -3.32 9.94 16.99
N LYS A 70 -2.63 10.89 17.66
CA LYS A 70 -3.22 11.66 18.76
C LYS A 70 -4.37 12.56 18.32
N TYR A 71 -4.25 13.22 17.16
CA TYR A 71 -5.34 14.04 16.61
C TYR A 71 -6.51 13.19 16.11
N LEU A 72 -6.24 12.01 15.55
CA LEU A 72 -7.26 11.08 15.06
C LEU A 72 -8.06 10.47 16.23
N ILE A 73 -7.39 10.12 17.34
CA ILE A 73 -8.05 9.69 18.59
C ILE A 73 -8.86 10.83 19.21
N ALA A 74 -8.34 12.06 19.22
CA ALA A 74 -9.07 13.21 19.73
C ALA A 74 -10.31 13.54 18.89
N PHE A 75 -10.21 13.43 17.56
CA PHE A 75 -11.33 13.59 16.64
C PHE A 75 -12.40 12.50 16.86
N LEU A 76 -11.99 11.24 17.02
CA LEU A 76 -12.89 10.13 17.33
C LEU A 76 -13.61 10.34 18.68
N LEU A 77 -12.90 10.83 19.70
CA LEU A 77 -13.48 11.13 21.03
C LEU A 77 -14.52 12.25 20.98
N VAL A 78 -14.30 13.29 20.19
CA VAL A 78 -15.28 14.38 20.00
C VAL A 78 -16.54 13.89 19.28
N PHE A 79 -16.42 12.91 18.38
CA PHE A 79 -17.59 12.29 17.75
C PHE A 79 -18.38 11.41 18.72
N THR A 80 -17.72 10.74 19.69
CA THR A 80 -18.43 9.91 20.68
C THR A 80 -19.23 10.72 21.70
N THR A 81 -18.82 11.95 22.03
CA THR A 81 -19.57 12.79 22.99
C THR A 81 -20.83 13.40 22.39
N LEU A 82 -20.93 13.48 21.05
CA LEU A 82 -22.15 13.86 20.36
C LEU A 82 -23.22 12.75 20.34
N SER A 83 -22.84 11.51 20.67
CA SER A 83 -23.77 10.36 20.75
C SER A 83 -24.43 10.19 22.13
N MET A 84 -24.03 10.96 23.15
CA MET A 84 -24.55 10.86 24.54
C MET A 84 -25.88 11.62 24.79
N GLN A 85 -26.67 11.87 23.75
CA GLN A 85 -27.99 12.49 23.83
C GLN A 85 -29.13 11.58 23.33
N ALA A 86 -28.92 10.27 23.24
CA ALA A 86 -29.96 9.31 22.86
C ALA A 86 -30.58 8.65 24.10
N GLN A 87 -31.87 8.91 24.33
CA GLN A 87 -32.72 8.18 25.27
C GLN A 87 -32.79 6.70 24.86
N ASP A 88 -32.94 5.80 25.83
CA ASP A 88 -33.04 4.35 25.60
C ASP A 88 -34.22 3.99 24.69
N GLU A 89 -33.95 3.86 23.39
CA GLU A 89 -34.78 3.18 22.41
C GLU A 89 -34.04 1.90 22.02
N THR A 90 -34.67 0.74 22.23
CA THR A 90 -34.05 -0.55 21.86
C THR A 90 -33.71 -0.59 20.37
N ILE A 91 -32.55 -1.16 20.01
CA ILE A 91 -32.03 -1.26 18.62
C ILE A 91 -33.05 -1.86 17.62
N PHE A 92 -34.05 -2.59 18.11
CA PHE A 92 -35.10 -3.23 17.32
C PHE A 92 -36.54 -2.88 17.76
N GLY A 93 -36.73 -1.93 18.68
CA GLY A 93 -38.02 -1.65 19.31
C GLY A 93 -39.03 -1.00 18.40
N GLN A 94 -38.62 0.06 17.70
CA GLN A 94 -39.49 0.84 16.81
C GLN A 94 -38.63 1.62 15.80
N ALA A 95 -37.98 0.94 14.86
CA ALA A 95 -37.32 1.64 13.76
C ALA A 95 -38.37 2.39 12.93
N THR A 96 -38.30 3.72 12.94
CA THR A 96 -39.21 4.66 12.26
C THR A 96 -39.04 4.56 10.75
N ARG A 97 -37.82 4.27 10.27
CA ARG A 97 -37.53 4.05 8.85
C ARG A 97 -36.96 2.65 8.64
N LYS A 98 -37.66 1.85 7.84
CA LYS A 98 -37.20 0.52 7.39
C LYS A 98 -37.11 0.50 5.88
N GLY A 99 -36.05 -0.07 5.36
CA GLY A 99 -35.80 -0.09 3.94
C GLY A 99 -34.66 -1.01 3.54
N GLY A 100 -34.30 -0.95 2.27
CA GLY A 100 -33.14 -1.63 1.75
C GLY A 100 -32.79 -1.09 0.39
N PHE A 101 -31.51 -1.13 0.05
CA PHE A 101 -31.01 -0.70 -1.24
C PHE A 101 -29.95 -1.65 -1.75
N GLY A 102 -29.74 -1.62 -3.06
CA GLY A 102 -28.60 -2.24 -3.71
C GLY A 102 -28.27 -1.52 -5.01
N GLY A 103 -27.09 -1.79 -5.55
CA GLY A 103 -26.70 -1.25 -6.84
C GLY A 103 -25.20 -1.27 -7.07
N PRO A 104 -24.75 -0.68 -8.19
CA PRO A 104 -23.35 -0.66 -8.57
C PRO A 104 -22.55 0.35 -7.75
N LEU A 105 -21.31 -0.03 -7.44
CA LEU A 105 -20.30 0.79 -6.78
C LEU A 105 -19.14 0.99 -7.76
N PHE A 106 -18.67 2.24 -7.86
CA PHE A 106 -17.50 2.62 -8.63
C PHE A 106 -16.51 3.31 -7.70
N GLU A 107 -15.23 2.98 -7.83
CA GLU A 107 -14.15 3.63 -7.11
C GLU A 107 -13.05 4.05 -8.06
N PHE A 108 -12.49 5.22 -7.78
CA PHE A 108 -11.36 5.78 -8.49
C PHE A 108 -10.27 6.03 -7.46
N ASN A 109 -9.18 5.27 -7.57
CA ASN A 109 -8.01 5.37 -6.71
C ASN A 109 -6.85 5.91 -7.54
N ALA A 110 -5.99 6.71 -6.91
CA ALA A 110 -4.82 7.27 -7.57
C ALA A 110 -3.53 6.82 -6.86
N PRO A 111 -3.07 5.58 -7.10
CA PRO A 111 -1.77 5.15 -6.62
C PRO A 111 -0.66 5.92 -7.33
N GLY A 112 -0.08 6.91 -6.65
CA GLY A 112 1.05 7.66 -7.18
C GLY A 112 0.75 8.33 -8.53
N ASN A 113 1.37 7.83 -9.61
CA ASN A 113 1.32 8.42 -10.96
C ASN A 113 0.37 7.69 -11.94
N THR A 114 -0.39 6.70 -11.48
CA THR A 114 -1.35 5.92 -12.27
C THR A 114 -2.72 5.97 -11.61
N SER A 115 -3.79 6.17 -12.39
CA SER A 115 -5.17 6.10 -11.89
C SER A 115 -5.74 4.71 -12.13
N ASN A 116 -6.28 4.09 -11.06
CA ASN A 116 -6.95 2.80 -11.13
C ASN A 116 -8.45 3.01 -10.87
N ALA A 117 -9.27 2.41 -11.72
CA ALA A 117 -10.72 2.35 -11.52
C ALA A 117 -11.11 0.98 -11.03
N SER A 118 -12.05 0.91 -10.10
CA SER A 118 -12.64 -0.34 -9.61
C SER A 118 -14.16 -0.26 -9.73
N ALA A 119 -14.79 -1.39 -10.00
CA ALA A 119 -16.23 -1.48 -10.16
C ALA A 119 -16.75 -2.73 -9.45
N GLY A 120 -17.98 -2.63 -8.96
CA GLY A 120 -18.56 -3.66 -8.12
C GLY A 120 -20.03 -3.41 -7.85
N GLY A 121 -20.52 -4.05 -6.80
CA GLY A 121 -21.91 -3.95 -6.37
C GLY A 121 -22.05 -4.25 -4.89
N GLY A 122 -23.18 -3.86 -4.33
CA GLY A 122 -23.47 -4.05 -2.93
C GLY A 122 -24.94 -3.81 -2.63
N GLY A 123 -25.33 -4.19 -1.43
CA GLY A 123 -26.68 -3.94 -0.94
C GLY A 123 -26.73 -4.01 0.58
N ALA A 124 -27.63 -3.23 1.16
CA ALA A 124 -27.80 -3.10 2.59
C ALA A 124 -29.27 -2.91 2.97
N VAL A 125 -29.59 -3.34 4.18
CA VAL A 125 -30.85 -3.00 4.86
C VAL A 125 -30.68 -1.68 5.59
N ILE A 126 -31.73 -0.86 5.60
CA ILE A 126 -31.79 0.43 6.27
C ILE A 126 -32.64 0.28 7.52
N LEU A 127 -32.10 0.73 8.65
CA LEU A 127 -32.76 0.84 9.95
C LEU A 127 -32.48 2.24 10.48
N ASP A 128 -33.49 3.10 10.39
CA ASP A 128 -33.39 4.52 10.72
C ASP A 128 -32.28 5.24 9.95
N ASP A 129 -31.31 5.78 10.69
CA ASP A 129 -30.15 6.44 10.12
C ASP A 129 -29.00 5.47 9.82
N PHE A 130 -29.12 4.20 10.20
CA PHE A 130 -28.10 3.20 9.97
C PHE A 130 -28.42 2.31 8.77
N PHE A 131 -27.39 1.80 8.13
CA PHE A 131 -27.52 0.70 7.20
C PHE A 131 -26.46 -0.37 7.45
N PHE A 132 -26.83 -1.61 7.16
CA PHE A 132 -25.94 -2.76 7.25
C PHE A 132 -26.15 -3.69 6.07
N GLY A 133 -25.07 -4.19 5.49
CA GLY A 133 -25.14 -4.99 4.28
C GLY A 133 -23.82 -5.60 3.88
N GLY A 134 -23.75 -5.95 2.60
CA GLY A 134 -22.56 -6.48 1.97
C GLY A 134 -22.17 -5.73 0.71
N TYR A 135 -20.90 -5.82 0.35
CA TYR A 135 -20.37 -5.27 -0.89
C TYR A 135 -19.32 -6.21 -1.51
N GLY A 136 -19.06 -6.04 -2.79
CA GLY A 136 -17.96 -6.65 -3.51
C GLY A 136 -17.47 -5.71 -4.59
N ILE A 137 -16.16 -5.52 -4.69
CA ILE A 137 -15.53 -4.66 -5.68
C ILE A 137 -14.28 -5.30 -6.25
N GLY A 138 -14.04 -5.07 -7.55
CA GLY A 138 -12.82 -5.50 -8.24
C GLY A 138 -12.23 -4.37 -9.08
N THR A 139 -10.91 -4.32 -9.17
CA THR A 139 -10.19 -3.37 -10.03
C THR A 139 -10.42 -3.72 -11.50
N VAL A 140 -10.79 -2.70 -12.27
CA VAL A 140 -10.90 -2.78 -13.72
C VAL A 140 -9.52 -2.41 -14.27
N SER A 141 -8.73 -3.44 -14.59
CA SER A 141 -7.32 -3.36 -14.96
C SER A 141 -7.06 -2.31 -16.05
N PHE A 142 -6.39 -1.21 -15.69
CA PHE A 142 -5.76 -0.30 -16.65
C PHE A 142 -4.42 0.21 -16.08
N SER A 143 -3.35 0.02 -16.86
CA SER A 143 -1.95 0.41 -16.65
C SER A 143 -1.00 -0.63 -16.04
N ASP A 144 0.18 -0.74 -16.66
CA ASP A 144 1.36 -1.41 -16.13
C ASP A 144 1.95 -0.50 -15.04
N TYR A 145 2.22 -1.03 -13.84
CA TYR A 145 2.87 -0.29 -12.75
C TYR A 145 4.39 -0.50 -12.81
N PHE A 146 5.12 0.61 -12.79
CA PHE A 146 6.58 0.65 -12.80
C PHE A 146 7.08 1.08 -11.42
N PRO A 147 7.61 0.16 -10.60
CA PRO A 147 8.16 0.49 -9.30
C PRO A 147 9.37 1.43 -9.47
N PRO A 148 9.40 2.60 -8.80
CA PRO A 148 10.49 3.57 -8.96
C PRO A 148 11.86 3.01 -8.54
N ASP A 149 11.87 2.04 -7.63
CA ASP A 149 13.10 1.46 -7.08
C ASP A 149 13.62 0.25 -7.87
N ARG A 150 12.85 -0.27 -8.86
CA ARG A 150 13.21 -1.42 -9.69
C ARG A 150 12.82 -1.22 -11.16
N PRO A 151 13.66 -0.52 -11.96
CA PRO A 151 13.36 -0.22 -13.36
C PRO A 151 13.35 -1.46 -14.27
N ASP A 152 13.88 -2.59 -13.81
CA ASP A 152 13.89 -3.90 -14.47
C ASP A 152 12.59 -4.72 -14.23
N LEU A 153 11.74 -4.27 -13.31
CA LEU A 153 10.50 -4.92 -12.92
C LEU A 153 9.29 -4.15 -13.46
N VAL A 154 8.39 -4.86 -14.12
CA VAL A 154 7.10 -4.33 -14.54
C VAL A 154 6.00 -5.17 -13.89
N LEU A 155 5.13 -4.54 -13.11
CA LEU A 155 3.94 -5.21 -12.57
C LEU A 155 2.80 -5.02 -13.57
N ARG A 156 2.40 -6.11 -14.22
CA ARG A 156 1.35 -6.09 -15.26
C ARG A 156 0.09 -6.76 -14.73
N LYS A 157 -1.06 -6.19 -15.08
CA LYS A 157 -2.40 -6.69 -14.70
C LYS A 157 -2.52 -6.88 -13.19
N MET A 158 -2.46 -5.78 -12.46
CA MET A 158 -2.76 -5.80 -11.04
C MET A 158 -4.28 -5.86 -10.87
N ASP A 159 -4.77 -7.06 -10.60
CA ASP A 159 -6.19 -7.33 -10.37
C ASP A 159 -6.40 -7.50 -8.87
N LEU A 160 -7.06 -6.51 -8.26
CA LEU A 160 -7.38 -6.50 -6.84
C LEU A 160 -8.88 -6.65 -6.68
N GLY A 161 -9.32 -7.66 -5.92
CA GLY A 161 -10.73 -7.92 -5.67
C GLY A 161 -10.98 -8.16 -4.19
N HIS A 162 -11.98 -7.49 -3.62
CA HIS A 162 -12.39 -7.73 -2.24
C HIS A 162 -13.88 -7.51 -2.02
N GLY A 163 -14.43 -8.24 -1.06
CA GLY A 163 -15.82 -8.11 -0.65
C GLY A 163 -15.99 -8.44 0.83
N GLY A 164 -17.11 -8.00 1.39
CA GLY A 164 -17.41 -8.23 2.78
C GLY A 164 -18.56 -7.37 3.27
N LEU A 165 -18.43 -6.89 4.50
CA LEU A 165 -19.47 -6.17 5.23
C LEU A 165 -19.43 -4.67 4.94
N TRP A 166 -20.60 -4.07 4.91
CA TRP A 166 -20.79 -2.64 4.70
C TRP A 166 -21.73 -2.08 5.76
N PHE A 167 -21.22 -1.18 6.58
CA PHE A 167 -21.95 -0.49 7.62
C PHE A 167 -21.98 0.99 7.29
N GLY A 168 -23.06 1.69 7.62
CA GLY A 168 -23.05 3.15 7.50
C GLY A 168 -24.09 3.85 8.34
N TYR A 169 -23.89 5.15 8.42
CA TYR A 169 -24.71 6.11 9.15
C TYR A 169 -24.99 7.31 8.24
N THR A 170 -26.27 7.58 8.04
CA THR A 170 -26.80 8.53 7.08
C THR A 170 -27.80 9.42 7.82
N PRO A 171 -27.34 10.49 8.49
CA PRO A 171 -28.24 11.43 9.15
C PRO A 171 -29.00 12.26 8.11
N LEU A 172 -30.16 12.81 8.50
CA LEU A 172 -30.94 13.74 7.67
C LEU A 172 -31.41 13.17 6.32
N GLN A 173 -31.68 11.86 6.24
CA GLN A 173 -32.16 11.19 5.02
C GLN A 173 -33.44 11.75 4.42
N ASN A 174 -34.20 12.54 5.20
CA ASN A 174 -35.38 13.26 4.75
C ASN A 174 -35.05 14.46 3.84
N LYS A 175 -33.81 14.92 3.79
CA LYS A 175 -33.36 16.01 2.91
C LYS A 175 -32.93 15.46 1.56
N ALA A 176 -33.14 16.27 0.50
CA ALA A 176 -32.75 15.92 -0.87
C ALA A 176 -31.24 15.68 -1.00
N ILE A 177 -30.45 16.39 -0.19
CA ILE A 177 -29.00 16.26 -0.09
C ILE A 177 -28.68 16.08 1.38
N HIS A 178 -27.92 15.05 1.72
CA HIS A 178 -27.54 14.79 3.11
C HIS A 178 -26.18 14.08 3.19
N PRO A 179 -25.41 14.31 4.27
CA PRO A 179 -24.13 13.65 4.45
C PRO A 179 -24.32 12.20 4.90
N PHE A 180 -23.31 11.37 4.68
CA PHE A 180 -23.23 10.04 5.28
C PHE A 180 -21.78 9.64 5.56
N SER A 181 -21.63 8.69 6.46
CA SER A 181 -20.38 7.99 6.71
C SER A 181 -20.61 6.49 6.65
N ALA A 182 -19.59 5.75 6.30
CA ALA A 182 -19.66 4.30 6.24
C ALA A 182 -18.30 3.65 6.47
N LEU A 183 -18.35 2.36 6.75
CA LEU A 183 -17.21 1.51 6.98
C LEU A 183 -17.42 0.22 6.20
N ARG A 184 -16.45 -0.09 5.35
CA ARG A 184 -16.38 -1.34 4.60
C ARG A 184 -15.26 -2.20 5.15
N ILE A 185 -15.57 -3.46 5.46
CA ILE A 185 -14.61 -4.44 5.97
C ILE A 185 -14.69 -5.64 5.04
N GLY A 186 -13.60 -5.91 4.33
CA GLY A 186 -13.57 -6.90 3.27
C GLY A 186 -12.36 -7.81 3.33
N TRP A 187 -12.54 -9.01 2.80
CA TRP A 187 -11.48 -9.97 2.52
C TRP A 187 -11.43 -10.19 1.01
N GLY A 188 -10.25 -10.51 0.51
CA GLY A 188 -10.03 -10.60 -0.93
C GLY A 188 -8.70 -11.19 -1.32
N GLU A 189 -8.36 -10.96 -2.58
CA GLU A 189 -7.13 -11.41 -3.20
C GLU A 189 -6.57 -10.32 -4.11
N VAL A 190 -5.25 -10.27 -4.19
CA VAL A 190 -4.53 -9.48 -5.19
C VAL A 190 -3.77 -10.43 -6.09
N LYS A 191 -3.97 -10.28 -7.40
CA LYS A 191 -3.30 -11.06 -8.43
C LYS A 191 -2.50 -10.11 -9.29
N TYR A 192 -1.22 -10.38 -9.46
CA TYR A 192 -0.38 -9.59 -10.33
C TYR A 192 0.63 -10.47 -11.06
N ARG A 193 1.07 -9.99 -12.23
CA ARG A 193 2.16 -10.63 -12.98
C ARG A 193 3.40 -9.77 -12.87
N ALA A 194 4.39 -10.27 -12.14
CA ALA A 194 5.71 -9.68 -12.08
C ALA A 194 6.48 -10.10 -13.33
N VAL A 195 6.85 -9.13 -14.15
CA VAL A 195 7.69 -9.35 -15.35
C VAL A 195 9.06 -8.73 -15.10
N THR A 196 10.08 -9.57 -15.03
CA THR A 196 11.49 -9.13 -14.95
C THR A 196 12.09 -9.17 -16.36
N ASN A 197 12.87 -8.15 -16.72
CA ASN A 197 13.43 -7.95 -18.07
C ASN A 197 12.35 -7.78 -19.17
N GLY A 198 11.30 -7.00 -18.89
CA GLY A 198 10.14 -6.83 -19.78
C GLY A 198 10.52 -6.50 -21.23
N GLY A 199 10.32 -7.46 -22.15
CA GLY A 199 10.60 -7.30 -23.57
C GLY A 199 12.04 -7.58 -24.03
N LEU A 200 12.92 -8.13 -23.16
CA LEU A 200 14.31 -8.50 -23.48
C LEU A 200 14.51 -10.03 -23.46
N PRO A 201 15.57 -10.57 -24.10
CA PRO A 201 15.91 -11.99 -24.01
C PRO A 201 16.15 -12.40 -22.54
N GLY A 202 15.39 -13.40 -22.06
CA GLY A 202 15.41 -13.82 -20.65
C GLY A 202 14.27 -13.28 -19.79
N GLU A 203 13.15 -12.89 -20.41
CA GLU A 203 11.90 -12.52 -19.72
C GLU A 203 11.44 -13.63 -18.76
N GLN A 204 11.19 -13.25 -17.50
CA GLN A 204 10.59 -14.13 -16.50
C GLN A 204 9.26 -13.55 -16.07
N ILE A 205 8.21 -14.37 -16.14
CA ILE A 205 6.85 -14.01 -15.72
C ILE A 205 6.51 -14.84 -14.48
N GLU A 206 6.41 -14.17 -13.34
CA GLU A 206 5.95 -14.79 -12.10
C GLU A 206 4.51 -14.35 -11.82
N ARG A 207 3.64 -15.32 -11.55
CA ARG A 207 2.27 -15.07 -11.09
C ARG A 207 2.29 -15.08 -9.58
N VAL A 208 1.90 -13.98 -8.97
CA VAL A 208 1.80 -13.87 -7.53
C VAL A 208 0.34 -13.66 -7.16
N GLU A 209 -0.09 -14.36 -6.12
CA GLU A 209 -1.43 -14.29 -5.56
C GLU A 209 -1.29 -14.20 -4.05
N ASP A 210 -1.71 -13.08 -3.49
CA ASP A 210 -1.69 -12.84 -2.05
C ASP A 210 -3.11 -12.58 -1.55
N ARG A 211 -3.40 -13.06 -0.34
CA ARG A 211 -4.67 -12.76 0.33
C ARG A 211 -4.59 -11.36 0.92
N LEU A 212 -5.69 -10.62 0.82
CA LEU A 212 -5.76 -9.28 1.36
C LEU A 212 -6.94 -9.14 2.32
N PHE A 213 -6.74 -8.32 3.33
CA PHE A 213 -7.76 -7.79 4.20
C PHE A 213 -7.82 -6.28 4.04
N ALA A 214 -9.01 -5.73 3.83
CA ALA A 214 -9.24 -4.32 3.58
C ALA A 214 -10.24 -3.73 4.57
N ILE A 215 -9.89 -2.60 5.17
CA ILE A 215 -10.81 -1.75 5.92
C ILE A 215 -10.87 -0.39 5.22
N THR A 216 -12.05 0.02 4.79
CA THR A 216 -12.25 1.27 4.05
C THR A 216 -13.30 2.13 4.76
N PRO A 217 -12.89 3.05 5.65
CA PRO A 217 -13.74 4.17 6.05
C PRO A 217 -14.05 5.07 4.85
N GLU A 218 -15.31 5.52 4.78
CA GLU A 218 -15.79 6.44 3.75
C GLU A 218 -16.70 7.52 4.35
N VAL A 219 -16.63 8.71 3.78
CA VAL A 219 -17.52 9.83 4.07
C VAL A 219 -17.98 10.44 2.76
N GLY A 220 -19.20 10.93 2.72
CA GLY A 220 -19.77 11.39 1.46
C GLY A 220 -21.05 12.16 1.59
N ILE A 221 -21.61 12.46 0.43
CA ILE A 221 -22.91 13.12 0.27
C ILE A 221 -23.79 12.21 -0.57
N GLU A 222 -25.02 12.03 -0.12
CA GLU A 222 -26.07 11.32 -0.84
C GLU A 222 -27.14 12.29 -1.36
N LEU A 223 -27.54 12.05 -2.60
CA LEU A 223 -28.52 12.83 -3.36
C LEU A 223 -29.75 11.95 -3.63
N ASN A 224 -30.91 12.37 -3.15
CA ASN A 224 -32.19 11.73 -3.43
C ASN A 224 -32.72 12.20 -4.78
N PHE A 225 -32.44 11.46 -5.85
CA PHE A 225 -32.97 11.76 -7.19
C PHE A 225 -34.44 11.36 -7.32
N PHE A 226 -34.78 10.13 -6.94
CA PHE A 226 -36.15 9.63 -6.92
C PHE A 226 -36.43 8.88 -5.61
N SER A 227 -37.71 8.56 -5.35
CA SER A 227 -38.11 7.78 -4.18
C SER A 227 -37.45 6.41 -4.09
N PHE A 228 -37.03 5.85 -5.23
CA PHE A 228 -36.37 4.55 -5.34
C PHE A 228 -34.90 4.63 -5.76
N PHE A 229 -34.36 5.83 -6.03
CA PHE A 229 -33.02 6.00 -6.60
C PHE A 229 -32.27 7.14 -5.92
N ARG A 230 -31.09 6.82 -5.40
CA ARG A 230 -30.16 7.76 -4.78
C ARG A 230 -28.78 7.64 -5.40
N VAL A 231 -28.05 8.74 -5.44
CA VAL A 231 -26.66 8.81 -5.91
C VAL A 231 -25.79 9.28 -4.77
N ALA A 232 -24.74 8.53 -4.47
CA ALA A 232 -23.82 8.84 -3.39
C ALA A 232 -22.41 9.05 -3.94
N ALA A 233 -21.81 10.21 -3.63
CA ALA A 233 -20.42 10.50 -3.91
C ALA A 233 -19.62 10.44 -2.60
N THR A 234 -18.49 9.72 -2.60
CA THR A 234 -17.68 9.49 -1.39
C THR A 234 -16.22 9.85 -1.60
N ALA A 235 -15.59 10.25 -0.51
CA ALA A 235 -14.16 10.18 -0.33
C ALA A 235 -13.88 9.05 0.68
N ASN A 236 -12.90 8.22 0.39
CA ASN A 236 -12.56 7.07 1.22
C ASN A 236 -11.05 6.91 1.36
N TYR A 237 -10.64 6.19 2.40
CA TYR A 237 -9.24 5.79 2.57
C TYR A 237 -9.23 4.31 2.89
N ARG A 238 -8.64 3.50 2.02
CA ARG A 238 -8.55 2.05 2.22
C ARG A 238 -7.27 1.73 2.98
N PHE A 239 -7.38 0.95 4.04
CA PHE A 239 -6.25 0.30 4.72
C PHE A 239 -6.20 -1.15 4.28
N VAL A 240 -5.06 -1.59 3.75
CA VAL A 240 -4.84 -2.98 3.35
C VAL A 240 -3.80 -3.64 4.25
N SER A 241 -4.03 -4.89 4.63
CA SER A 241 -3.10 -5.72 5.38
C SER A 241 -3.14 -7.16 4.86
N GLY A 242 -2.07 -7.92 5.06
CA GLY A 242 -1.96 -9.32 4.65
C GLY A 242 -1.04 -9.58 3.45
N ILE A 243 -0.39 -8.54 2.91
CA ILE A 243 0.65 -8.72 1.89
C ILE A 243 1.97 -8.98 2.61
N ASP A 244 2.42 -10.24 2.57
CA ASP A 244 3.71 -10.65 3.13
C ASP A 244 4.84 -10.63 2.09
N ASP A 245 4.51 -10.45 0.80
CA ASP A 245 5.49 -10.52 -0.29
C ASP A 245 6.14 -9.16 -0.64
N THR A 246 7.05 -8.73 0.22
CA THR A 246 7.94 -7.58 -0.06
C THR A 246 8.92 -7.83 -1.21
N ARG A 247 9.00 -9.05 -1.79
CA ARG A 247 9.98 -9.39 -2.82
C ARG A 247 9.76 -8.64 -4.12
N PHE A 248 8.58 -8.06 -4.35
CA PHE A 248 8.22 -7.31 -5.56
C PHE A 248 7.98 -5.81 -5.39
N GLY A 249 8.17 -5.26 -4.18
CA GLY A 249 7.89 -3.85 -3.89
C GLY A 249 6.40 -3.51 -3.78
N VAL A 250 5.54 -4.53 -3.74
CA VAL A 250 4.14 -4.39 -3.36
C VAL A 250 4.09 -4.48 -1.84
N ASP A 251 3.87 -3.34 -1.18
CA ASP A 251 3.69 -3.27 0.27
C ASP A 251 2.26 -2.82 0.60
N ASN A 252 1.84 -3.05 1.84
CA ASN A 252 0.55 -2.63 2.39
C ASN A 252 0.33 -1.11 2.24
N ASP A 253 1.41 -0.32 2.30
CA ASP A 253 1.39 1.13 2.10
C ASP A 253 1.07 1.54 0.66
N LEU A 254 1.47 0.72 -0.33
CA LEU A 254 1.14 0.99 -1.74
C LEU A 254 -0.36 0.79 -1.99
N LEU A 255 -0.98 -0.20 -1.36
CA LEU A 255 -2.41 -0.50 -1.51
C LEU A 255 -3.32 0.30 -0.59
N SER A 256 -2.74 0.95 0.43
CA SER A 256 -3.45 1.80 1.37
C SER A 256 -3.57 3.22 0.83
N GLU A 257 -4.68 3.50 0.19
CA GLU A 257 -4.83 4.66 -0.69
C GLU A 257 -6.07 5.49 -0.38
N PHE A 258 -5.97 6.78 -0.71
CA PHE A 258 -7.11 7.67 -0.79
C PHE A 258 -7.83 7.50 -2.13
N GLY A 259 -9.15 7.44 -2.08
CA GLY A 259 -9.99 7.22 -3.25
C GLY A 259 -11.27 8.05 -3.23
N PHE A 260 -11.88 8.16 -4.41
CA PHE A 260 -13.23 8.69 -4.57
C PHE A 260 -14.17 7.59 -5.03
N GLY A 261 -15.39 7.57 -4.51
CA GLY A 261 -16.41 6.61 -4.89
C GLY A 261 -17.64 7.27 -5.47
N LEU A 262 -18.29 6.57 -6.39
CA LEU A 262 -19.64 6.87 -6.86
C LEU A 262 -20.49 5.61 -6.69
N THR A 263 -21.59 5.73 -5.97
CA THR A 263 -22.51 4.61 -5.75
C THR A 263 -23.91 4.99 -6.22
N LEU A 264 -24.51 4.09 -7.00
CA LEU A 264 -25.90 4.21 -7.42
C LEU A 264 -26.73 3.27 -6.55
N ARG A 265 -27.62 3.83 -5.73
CA ARG A 265 -28.44 3.06 -4.77
C ARG A 265 -29.87 2.99 -5.26
N PHE A 266 -30.35 1.78 -5.52
CA PHE A 266 -31.72 1.50 -5.91
C PHE A 266 -32.41 0.71 -4.80
N GLY A 267 -33.59 1.15 -4.37
CA GLY A 267 -34.29 0.44 -3.31
C GLY A 267 -35.46 1.20 -2.69
N GLY A 268 -35.98 0.65 -1.60
CA GLY A 268 -37.05 1.27 -0.81
C GLY A 268 -36.46 1.99 0.40
N PHE A 269 -36.62 3.31 0.47
CA PHE A 269 -36.02 4.13 1.53
C PHE A 269 -37.00 4.56 2.65
N GLY A 270 -38.08 3.79 2.85
CA GLY A 270 -38.95 3.88 4.02
C GLY A 270 -39.75 5.18 4.20
N SER A 271 -39.87 6.04 3.19
CA SER A 271 -40.61 7.31 3.30
C SER A 271 -42.12 7.22 3.01
N TYR A 272 -42.65 6.08 2.52
CA TYR A 272 -44.02 6.00 1.99
C TYR A 272 -44.86 4.79 2.43
N TRP A 273 -44.37 3.92 3.32
CA TRP A 273 -45.04 2.64 3.64
C TRP A 273 -45.81 2.61 4.96
N MET A 274 -45.87 3.72 5.71
CA MET A 274 -46.69 3.83 6.92
C MET A 274 -47.48 5.14 6.91
N LYS A 275 -48.55 5.14 6.12
CA LYS A 275 -49.72 5.98 6.34
C LYS A 275 -50.93 5.06 6.32
N ASP A 276 -51.13 4.36 7.42
CA ASP A 276 -52.43 3.79 7.81
C ASP A 276 -52.65 4.15 9.28
#